data_AF-A0A937ZLT1-F1
#
_entry.id   AF-A0A937ZLT1-F1
#
_cell.length_a   1.000
_cell.length_b   1.000
_cell.length_c   1.000
_cell.angle_alpha   90.00
_cell.angle_beta   90.00
_cell.angle_gamma   90.00
#
_symmetry.space_group_name_H-M   'P 1'
#
loop_
_entity.id
_entity.type
_entity.pdbx_description
1 polymer ?
#
loop_
_entity_poly.entity_id
_entity_poly.type
_entity_poly.pdbx_seq_one_letter_code
_entity_poly.pdbx_strand_id
1 'polypeptide(L)'
;MCLIWTRIRPLLAAWGLLFMGALPALAEPVALTVRVGPHPDKTRFVLEFNEPVTFNVFTLSDPYRIVVELPEVEWRLPAEAGTKAAGLVTGFRYGTFQQGASRVVIDLKGPAQIKAAFLAAPEGDRQHRLVIDLEAGTVEQFAEEQKARQPTQQAARAPAPVPDAAKKKRDNRRVVALDAGHGGVDPGAISVSGTYEKHITLAMALEVKRQLEKDPHYRVVLTRDDDVFIRLRDRVGIAREAGADLFVSLHADSIGSRLVRGASVYTLSEQASDKEAEALAVKENKADVIAGIDLSDKSADVSNILIDLAQRESMNQAVRVASLLVDNMRTTG
;
A
#
# COMPACT_ATOMS: atom_id res chain seq x y z
N MET A 1 8.51 74.14 -48.13
CA MET A 1 9.93 73.82 -48.36
C MET A 1 10.15 72.34 -48.12
N CYS A 2 10.94 71.73 -49.00
CA CYS A 2 11.33 70.34 -49.10
C CYS A 2 11.97 69.79 -47.81
N LEU A 3 11.75 68.51 -47.46
CA LEU A 3 12.79 67.47 -47.39
C LEU A 3 12.29 66.17 -46.75
N ILE A 4 12.40 65.12 -47.55
CA ILE A 4 12.31 63.68 -47.26
C ILE A 4 13.43 63.28 -46.30
N TRP A 5 13.17 62.47 -45.26
CA TRP A 5 14.16 61.51 -44.74
C TRP A 5 13.46 60.23 -44.26
N THR A 6 13.58 59.20 -45.09
CA THR A 6 13.27 57.79 -44.80
C THR A 6 14.23 57.24 -43.74
N ARG A 7 13.70 56.62 -42.68
CA ARG A 7 14.49 55.82 -41.73
C ARG A 7 13.94 54.39 -41.69
N ILE A 8 14.52 53.53 -42.52
CA ILE A 8 14.34 52.08 -42.48
C ILE A 8 15.05 51.57 -41.23
N ARG A 9 14.30 50.99 -40.28
CA ARG A 9 14.85 50.22 -39.15
C ARG A 9 14.93 48.75 -39.58
N PRO A 10 16.10 48.10 -39.55
CA PRO A 10 16.16 46.66 -39.73
C PRO A 10 15.64 45.97 -38.47
N LEU A 11 14.55 45.21 -38.60
CA LEU A 11 14.09 44.23 -37.62
C LEU A 11 15.08 43.06 -37.63
N LEU A 12 16.02 43.04 -36.69
CA LEU A 12 16.78 41.84 -36.36
C LEU A 12 15.84 40.90 -35.58
N ALA A 13 15.18 39.99 -36.30
CA ALA A 13 14.48 38.88 -35.69
C ALA A 13 15.51 37.87 -35.17
N ALA A 14 15.82 37.95 -33.88
CA ALA A 14 16.59 36.93 -33.19
C ALA A 14 15.76 35.64 -33.12
N TRP A 15 16.08 34.68 -34.00
CA TRP A 15 15.60 33.30 -33.88
C TRP A 15 16.37 32.63 -32.74
N GLY A 16 15.88 32.80 -31.51
CA GLY A 16 16.31 31.99 -30.39
C GLY A 16 15.78 30.56 -30.57
N LEU A 17 16.63 29.64 -31.02
CA LEU A 17 16.36 28.21 -30.86
C LEU A 17 16.30 27.93 -29.35
N LEU A 18 15.09 27.79 -28.81
CA LEU A 18 14.89 27.14 -27.53
C LEU A 18 15.24 25.66 -27.72
N PHE A 19 16.46 25.28 -27.34
CA PHE A 19 16.80 23.89 -27.08
C PHE A 19 16.02 23.47 -25.82
N MET A 20 14.80 22.96 -25.99
CA MET A 20 14.14 22.15 -24.98
C MET A 20 14.95 20.85 -24.88
N GLY A 21 16.01 20.88 -24.10
CA GLY A 21 16.71 19.67 -23.69
C GLY A 21 15.70 18.81 -22.93
N ALA A 22 15.24 17.72 -23.55
CA ALA A 22 14.58 16.67 -22.82
C ALA A 22 15.58 16.18 -21.76
N LEU A 23 15.30 16.48 -20.49
CA LEU A 23 15.96 15.80 -19.40
C LEU A 23 15.72 14.31 -19.65
N PRO A 24 16.76 13.47 -19.70
CA PRO A 24 16.56 12.04 -19.80
C PRO A 24 15.68 11.64 -18.61
N ALA A 25 14.52 11.04 -18.88
CA ALA A 25 13.78 10.34 -17.85
C ALA A 25 14.76 9.30 -17.29
N LEU A 26 15.12 9.45 -16.01
CA LEU A 26 15.89 8.42 -15.32
C LEU A 26 15.07 7.15 -15.43
N ALA A 27 15.63 6.12 -16.05
CA ALA A 27 14.96 4.84 -16.16
C ALA A 27 14.72 4.31 -14.75
N GLU A 28 13.54 3.76 -14.51
CA GLU A 28 13.24 3.15 -13.21
C GLU A 28 14.14 1.93 -13.00
N PRO A 29 14.78 1.76 -11.83
CA PRO A 29 15.55 0.58 -11.53
C PRO A 29 14.69 -0.68 -11.64
N VAL A 30 15.21 -1.70 -12.29
CA VAL A 30 14.53 -2.97 -12.55
C VAL A 30 15.14 -4.06 -11.67
N ALA A 31 14.32 -4.70 -10.84
CA ALA A 31 14.70 -5.89 -10.10
C ALA A 31 14.66 -7.11 -11.03
N LEU A 32 15.82 -7.74 -11.26
CA LEU A 32 16.00 -8.78 -12.27
C LEU A 32 16.01 -10.19 -11.68
N THR A 33 16.60 -10.37 -10.51
CA THR A 33 16.78 -11.70 -9.91
C THR A 33 16.83 -11.59 -8.40
N VAL A 34 16.37 -12.65 -7.73
CA VAL A 34 16.45 -12.81 -6.28
C VAL A 34 17.00 -14.18 -5.91
N ARG A 35 17.92 -14.19 -4.96
CA ARG A 35 18.56 -15.40 -4.43
C ARG A 35 18.49 -15.38 -2.90
N VAL A 36 18.09 -16.51 -2.34
CA VAL A 36 18.10 -16.76 -0.89
C VAL A 36 18.87 -18.04 -0.68
N GLY A 37 19.89 -18.01 0.17
CA GLY A 37 20.77 -19.16 0.35
C GLY A 37 21.36 -19.24 1.75
N PRO A 38 21.49 -20.46 2.32
CA PRO A 38 22.24 -20.65 3.55
C PRO A 38 23.74 -20.52 3.25
N HIS A 39 24.44 -19.83 4.15
CA HIS A 39 25.89 -19.85 4.32
C HIS A 39 26.21 -20.48 5.69
N PRO A 40 27.46 -20.88 5.96
CA PRO A 40 27.80 -21.64 7.16
C PRO A 40 27.39 -20.99 8.49
N ASP A 41 27.38 -19.66 8.54
CA ASP A 41 27.14 -18.83 9.72
C ASP A 41 25.94 -17.88 9.57
N LYS A 42 25.32 -17.81 8.37
CA LYS A 42 24.31 -16.79 8.04
C LYS A 42 23.37 -17.23 6.93
N THR A 43 22.24 -16.55 6.82
CA THR A 43 21.35 -16.62 5.66
C THR A 43 21.56 -15.39 4.82
N ARG A 44 21.88 -15.55 3.54
CA ARG A 44 22.09 -14.43 2.62
C ARG A 44 20.89 -14.27 1.69
N PHE A 45 20.35 -13.07 1.68
CA PHE A 45 19.32 -12.60 0.75
C PHE A 45 19.97 -11.62 -0.24
N VAL A 46 19.78 -11.85 -1.54
CA VAL A 46 20.37 -11.02 -2.62
C VAL A 46 19.32 -10.64 -3.64
N LEU A 47 19.18 -9.34 -3.90
CA LEU A 47 18.43 -8.79 -5.04
C LEU A 47 19.38 -8.18 -6.06
N GLU A 48 19.17 -8.48 -7.34
CA GLU A 48 19.95 -7.97 -8.47
C GLU A 48 19.16 -6.87 -9.20
N PHE A 49 19.78 -5.73 -9.43
CA PHE A 49 19.21 -4.55 -10.10
C PHE A 49 20.08 -4.12 -11.30
N ASN A 50 19.44 -3.69 -12.39
CA ASN A 50 20.15 -3.14 -13.56
C ASN A 50 20.90 -1.83 -13.27
N GLU A 51 20.46 -1.08 -12.26
CA GLU A 51 20.98 0.22 -11.87
C GLU A 51 21.19 0.27 -10.34
N PRO A 52 22.07 1.16 -9.83
CA PRO A 52 22.27 1.28 -8.40
C PRO A 52 21.02 1.84 -7.71
N VAL A 53 20.65 1.26 -6.56
CA VAL A 53 19.50 1.69 -5.77
C VAL A 53 19.90 2.10 -4.36
N THR A 54 19.31 3.19 -3.87
CA THR A 54 19.34 3.51 -2.43
C THR A 54 18.34 2.62 -1.71
N PHE A 55 18.63 2.28 -0.45
CA PHE A 55 17.72 1.48 0.35
C PHE A 55 17.78 1.86 1.82
N ASN A 56 16.68 1.61 2.53
CA ASN A 56 16.62 1.63 3.98
C ASN A 56 16.23 0.22 4.47
N VAL A 57 16.78 -0.21 5.61
CA VAL A 57 16.52 -1.55 6.16
C VAL A 57 16.25 -1.48 7.65
N PHE A 58 15.15 -2.09 8.07
CA PHE A 58 14.73 -2.16 9.47
C PHE A 58 14.04 -3.48 9.77
N THR A 59 13.72 -3.71 11.04
CA THR A 59 13.13 -4.97 11.51
C THR A 59 11.76 -4.72 12.15
N LEU A 60 10.91 -5.74 12.16
CA LEU A 60 9.61 -5.72 12.82
C LEU A 60 9.39 -7.02 13.58
N SER A 61 8.85 -6.92 14.79
CA SER A 61 8.34 -8.05 15.55
C SER A 61 6.89 -8.39 15.14
N ASP A 62 6.45 -9.58 15.52
CA ASP A 62 5.05 -10.04 15.42
C ASP A 62 4.40 -10.01 14.01
N PRO A 63 4.82 -10.90 13.08
CA PRO A 63 5.93 -11.86 13.18
C PRO A 63 7.30 -11.23 12.87
N TYR A 64 8.39 -11.92 13.19
CA TYR A 64 9.77 -11.46 12.90
C TYR A 64 9.99 -11.27 11.40
N ARG A 65 10.30 -10.03 11.01
CA ARG A 65 10.52 -9.62 9.61
C ARG A 65 11.66 -8.65 9.47
N ILE A 66 12.28 -8.68 8.29
CA ILE A 66 13.19 -7.63 7.80
C ILE A 66 12.48 -6.88 6.69
N VAL A 67 12.43 -5.56 6.78
CA VAL A 67 11.82 -4.69 5.77
C VAL A 67 12.92 -3.91 5.06
N VAL A 68 12.88 -3.91 3.74
CA VAL A 68 13.74 -3.12 2.86
C VAL A 68 12.86 -2.13 2.12
N GLU A 69 13.09 -0.84 2.30
CA GLU A 69 12.47 0.21 1.49
C GLU A 69 13.41 0.61 0.36
N LEU A 70 12.84 0.79 -0.82
CA LEU A 70 13.50 1.10 -2.07
C LEU A 70 12.77 2.27 -2.75
N PRO A 71 13.41 2.99 -3.68
CA PRO A 71 12.69 3.83 -4.63
C PRO A 71 11.69 3.00 -5.46
N GLU A 72 10.93 3.66 -6.33
CA GLU A 72 10.12 2.98 -7.33
C GLU A 72 10.99 2.03 -8.17
N VAL A 73 10.58 0.77 -8.24
CA VAL A 73 11.34 -0.32 -8.85
C VAL A 73 10.38 -1.14 -9.70
N GLU A 74 10.75 -1.39 -10.94
CA GLU A 74 10.04 -2.33 -11.81
C GLU A 74 10.42 -3.77 -11.42
N TRP A 75 9.43 -4.62 -11.16
CA TRP A 75 9.66 -6.00 -10.69
C TRP A 75 9.61 -7.01 -11.85
N ARG A 76 10.77 -7.44 -12.36
CA ARG A 76 10.89 -8.51 -13.38
C ARG A 76 11.38 -9.82 -12.77
N LEU A 77 10.75 -10.21 -11.67
CA LEU A 77 11.04 -11.46 -10.98
C LEU A 77 10.07 -12.58 -11.43
N PRO A 78 10.50 -13.85 -11.43
CA PRO A 78 9.59 -14.98 -11.63
C PRO A 78 8.45 -14.98 -10.61
N ALA A 79 7.27 -15.49 -10.97
CA ALA A 79 6.10 -15.49 -10.07
C ALA A 79 6.37 -16.23 -8.75
N GLU A 80 7.16 -17.31 -8.79
CA GLU A 80 7.58 -18.07 -7.61
C GLU A 80 8.73 -17.43 -6.81
N ALA A 81 9.18 -16.23 -7.15
CA ALA A 81 10.27 -15.56 -6.45
C ALA A 81 10.00 -15.46 -4.94
N GLY A 82 8.83 -14.94 -4.54
CA GLY A 82 8.48 -14.69 -3.14
C GLY A 82 8.33 -15.94 -2.26
N THR A 83 8.26 -17.14 -2.85
CA THR A 83 8.13 -18.41 -2.12
C THR A 83 9.49 -19.04 -1.79
N LYS A 84 10.60 -18.47 -2.28
CA LYS A 84 11.94 -19.01 -1.99
C LYS A 84 12.24 -18.87 -0.49
N ALA A 85 12.43 -20.02 0.16
CA ALA A 85 12.80 -20.14 1.55
C ALA A 85 14.17 -20.79 1.69
N ALA A 86 15.02 -20.26 2.57
CA ALA A 86 16.33 -20.82 2.87
C ALA A 86 16.82 -20.29 4.22
N GLY A 87 17.46 -21.14 5.02
CA GLY A 87 17.99 -20.75 6.33
C GLY A 87 16.92 -20.13 7.23
N LEU A 88 17.12 -18.88 7.63
CA LEU A 88 16.21 -18.08 8.46
C LEU A 88 14.99 -17.52 7.72
N VAL A 89 15.06 -17.40 6.40
CA VAL A 89 13.99 -16.83 5.57
C VAL A 89 12.96 -17.91 5.24
N THR A 90 11.69 -17.65 5.57
CA THR A 90 10.54 -18.52 5.23
C THR A 90 9.87 -18.12 3.92
N GLY A 91 10.09 -16.89 3.47
CA GLY A 91 9.56 -16.34 2.24
C GLY A 91 9.76 -14.83 2.23
N PHE A 92 9.32 -14.16 1.17
CA PHE A 92 9.34 -12.71 1.12
C PHE A 92 8.27 -12.18 0.16
N ARG A 93 7.90 -10.93 0.37
CA ARG A 93 6.92 -10.18 -0.42
C ARG A 93 7.59 -8.94 -0.96
N TYR A 94 7.18 -8.51 -2.14
CA TYR A 94 7.73 -7.32 -2.77
C TYR A 94 6.66 -6.63 -3.61
N GLY A 95 6.83 -5.34 -3.84
CA GLY A 95 5.92 -4.56 -4.66
C GLY A 95 5.96 -3.07 -4.31
N THR A 96 5.08 -2.32 -4.95
CA THR A 96 4.86 -0.91 -4.65
C THR A 96 4.29 -0.76 -3.24
N PHE A 97 4.93 0.06 -2.42
CA PHE A 97 4.45 0.39 -1.08
C PHE A 97 3.61 1.66 -1.12
N GLN A 98 4.11 2.70 -1.79
CA GLN A 98 3.45 3.99 -2.00
C GLN A 98 3.91 4.55 -3.36
N GLN A 99 3.24 5.56 -3.91
CA GLN A 99 3.70 6.20 -5.15
C GLN A 99 5.18 6.65 -5.01
N GLY A 100 6.04 6.25 -5.95
CA GLY A 100 7.47 6.56 -5.90
C GLY A 100 8.32 5.66 -4.99
N ALA A 101 7.73 4.66 -4.30
CA ALA A 101 8.44 3.83 -3.33
C ALA A 101 8.03 2.36 -3.37
N SER A 102 9.03 1.47 -3.40
CA SER A 102 8.84 0.03 -3.35
C SER A 102 9.31 -0.55 -2.02
N ARG A 103 8.81 -1.73 -1.65
CA ARG A 103 9.21 -2.38 -0.41
C ARG A 103 9.35 -3.89 -0.60
N VAL A 104 10.31 -4.47 0.10
CA VAL A 104 10.50 -5.91 0.26
C VAL A 104 10.34 -6.26 1.73
N VAL A 105 9.49 -7.23 2.03
CA VAL A 105 9.25 -7.75 3.38
C VAL A 105 9.70 -9.21 3.42
N ILE A 106 10.76 -9.48 4.18
CA ILE A 106 11.35 -10.82 4.32
C ILE A 106 10.81 -11.45 5.60
N ASP A 107 10.06 -12.54 5.46
CA ASP A 107 9.47 -13.30 6.57
C ASP A 107 10.52 -14.23 7.18
N LEU A 108 10.65 -14.22 8.52
CA LEU A 108 11.67 -15.00 9.24
C LEU A 108 11.07 -16.13 10.09
N LYS A 109 11.86 -17.19 10.30
CA LYS A 109 11.53 -18.31 11.21
C LYS A 109 11.57 -17.91 12.69
N GLY A 110 12.31 -16.86 13.02
CA GLY A 110 12.59 -16.44 14.38
C GLY A 110 13.41 -15.15 14.41
N PRO A 111 13.78 -14.67 15.60
CA PRO A 111 14.60 -13.47 15.74
C PRO A 111 15.94 -13.62 15.00
N ALA A 112 16.29 -12.59 14.22
CA ALA A 112 17.54 -12.51 13.47
C ALA A 112 18.18 -11.12 13.51
N GLN A 113 19.50 -11.06 13.47
CA GLN A 113 20.28 -9.82 13.36
C GLN A 113 20.72 -9.56 11.92
N ILE A 114 20.76 -8.29 11.51
CA ILE A 114 21.32 -7.87 10.22
C ILE A 114 22.83 -7.67 10.39
N LYS A 115 23.63 -8.67 10.03
CA LYS A 115 25.10 -8.56 10.09
C LYS A 115 25.66 -7.65 9.01
N ALA A 116 25.04 -7.66 7.83
CA ALA A 116 25.42 -6.78 6.74
C ALA A 116 24.19 -6.44 5.88
N ALA A 117 24.13 -5.18 5.43
CA ALA A 117 23.20 -4.72 4.42
C ALA A 117 23.91 -3.67 3.56
N PHE A 118 24.17 -3.98 2.29
CA PHE A 118 24.91 -3.09 1.39
C PHE A 118 24.56 -3.34 -0.08
N LEU A 119 24.74 -2.32 -0.90
CA LEU A 119 24.67 -2.43 -2.36
C LEU A 119 26.08 -2.65 -2.92
N ALA A 120 26.33 -3.82 -3.50
CA ALA A 120 27.55 -4.12 -4.24
C ALA A 120 27.46 -3.63 -5.68
N ALA A 121 28.55 -3.05 -6.17
CA ALA A 121 28.73 -2.70 -7.57
C ALA A 121 28.74 -3.95 -8.47
N PRO A 122 28.40 -3.81 -9.76
CA PRO A 122 28.50 -4.89 -10.72
C PRO A 122 29.94 -5.40 -10.81
N GLU A 123 30.08 -6.72 -11.01
CA GLU A 123 31.40 -7.37 -11.13
C GLU A 123 31.30 -8.49 -12.17
N GLY A 124 32.06 -8.36 -13.26
CA GLY A 124 31.92 -9.21 -14.44
C GLY A 124 30.51 -9.07 -15.04
N ASP A 125 29.87 -10.21 -15.31
CA ASP A 125 28.49 -10.26 -15.84
C ASP A 125 27.40 -10.03 -14.79
N ARG A 126 27.77 -9.79 -13.53
CA ARG A 126 26.79 -9.60 -12.45
C ARG A 126 26.37 -8.14 -12.34
N GLN A 127 25.06 -7.94 -12.19
CA GLN A 127 24.39 -6.66 -11.98
C GLN A 127 24.66 -6.07 -10.59
N HIS A 128 24.09 -4.89 -10.28
CA HIS A 128 24.12 -4.32 -8.93
C HIS A 128 23.43 -5.25 -7.94
N ARG A 129 24.03 -5.51 -6.77
CA ARG A 129 23.50 -6.50 -5.82
C ARG A 129 23.23 -5.89 -4.46
N LEU A 130 21.96 -5.82 -4.05
CA LEU A 130 21.62 -5.58 -2.66
C LEU A 130 21.79 -6.88 -1.89
N VAL A 131 22.73 -6.90 -0.96
CA VAL A 131 23.07 -8.07 -0.14
C VAL A 131 22.65 -7.81 1.30
N ILE A 132 21.86 -8.73 1.86
CA ILE A 132 21.46 -8.73 3.27
C ILE A 132 21.86 -10.06 3.90
N ASP A 133 22.74 -9.98 4.90
CA ASP A 133 23.22 -11.13 5.67
C ASP A 133 22.52 -11.18 7.04
N LEU A 134 21.83 -12.29 7.29
CA LEU A 134 21.04 -12.52 8.49
C LEU A 134 21.65 -13.62 9.36
N GLU A 135 21.79 -13.37 10.65
CA GLU A 135 22.22 -14.36 11.64
C GLU A 135 21.11 -14.59 12.67
N ALA A 136 20.97 -15.81 13.18
CA ALA A 136 20.00 -16.10 14.23
C ALA A 136 20.36 -15.31 15.49
N GLY A 137 19.39 -14.64 16.09
CA GLY A 137 19.59 -13.85 17.30
C GLY A 137 18.62 -14.24 18.40
N THR A 138 18.73 -13.59 19.57
CA THR A 138 17.72 -13.67 20.63
C THR A 138 16.64 -12.59 20.42
N VAL A 139 15.53 -12.70 21.16
CA VAL A 139 14.45 -11.69 21.13
C VAL A 139 14.97 -10.33 21.57
N GLU A 140 15.86 -10.29 22.55
CA GLU A 140 16.48 -9.07 23.07
C GLU A 140 17.37 -8.43 22.00
N GLN A 141 18.22 -9.23 21.35
CA GLN A 141 19.06 -8.77 20.25
C GLN A 141 18.24 -8.23 19.06
N PHE A 142 17.10 -8.87 18.78
CA PHE A 142 16.18 -8.40 17.75
C PHE A 142 15.52 -7.07 18.13
N ALA A 143 15.12 -6.91 19.38
CA ALA A 143 14.54 -5.68 19.89
C ALA A 143 15.55 -4.52 19.91
N GLU A 144 16.83 -4.81 20.20
CA GLU A 144 17.91 -3.84 20.07
C GLU A 144 18.14 -3.42 18.61
N GLU A 145 18.17 -4.38 17.69
CA GLU A 145 18.27 -4.11 16.24
C GLU A 145 17.11 -3.24 15.76
N GLN A 146 15.89 -3.52 16.21
CA GLN A 146 14.69 -2.76 15.87
C GLN A 146 14.81 -1.31 16.36
N LYS A 147 15.28 -1.08 17.59
CA LYS A 147 15.52 0.27 18.11
C LYS A 147 16.64 0.99 17.37
N ALA A 148 17.71 0.28 17.02
CA ALA A 148 18.88 0.86 16.35
C ALA A 148 18.58 1.28 14.89
N ARG A 149 17.66 0.58 14.23
CA ARG A 149 17.33 0.79 12.81
C ARG A 149 15.91 1.26 12.55
N GLN A 150 15.20 1.73 13.59
CA GLN A 150 13.90 2.34 13.39
C GLN A 150 14.01 3.42 12.30
N PRO A 151 13.15 3.39 11.27
CA PRO A 151 13.16 4.43 10.27
C PRO A 151 12.97 5.76 11.01
N THR A 152 14.00 6.63 10.93
CA THR A 152 13.81 8.03 11.29
C THR A 152 12.66 8.48 10.41
N GLN A 153 11.55 8.90 11.02
CA GLN A 153 10.37 9.35 10.30
C GLN A 153 10.73 10.59 9.48
N GLN A 154 11.38 10.40 8.35
CA GLN A 154 11.75 11.43 7.41
C GLN A 154 11.14 11.04 6.08
N ALA A 155 9.82 11.28 6.02
CA ALA A 155 8.95 11.46 4.86
C ALA A 155 7.54 10.87 5.05
N ALA A 156 7.11 10.51 6.27
CA ALA A 156 5.71 10.74 6.60
C ALA A 156 5.55 12.26 6.72
N ARG A 157 5.03 12.91 5.66
CA ARG A 157 4.47 14.24 5.83
C ARG A 157 3.52 14.14 7.01
N ALA A 158 3.87 14.82 8.12
CA ALA A 158 2.90 15.12 9.15
C ALA A 158 1.64 15.62 8.43
N PRO A 159 0.43 15.17 8.79
CA PRO A 159 -0.77 15.79 8.25
C PRO A 159 -0.62 17.28 8.55
N ALA A 160 -0.58 18.07 7.47
CA ALA A 160 -0.56 19.52 7.60
C ALA A 160 -1.70 19.91 8.55
N PRO A 161 -1.48 20.87 9.46
CA PRO A 161 -2.55 21.32 10.33
C PRO A 161 -3.75 21.65 9.45
N VAL A 162 -4.87 20.99 9.75
CA VAL A 162 -6.12 21.10 8.99
C VAL A 162 -6.37 22.60 8.77
N PRO A 163 -6.32 23.11 7.54
CA PRO A 163 -6.76 24.47 7.30
C PRO A 163 -8.23 24.52 7.70
N ASP A 164 -8.53 25.44 8.62
CA ASP A 164 -9.88 25.72 9.07
C ASP A 164 -10.82 25.76 7.87
N ALA A 165 -11.96 25.07 8.01
CA ALA A 165 -12.85 24.72 6.93
C ALA A 165 -13.41 25.98 6.25
N ALA A 166 -12.69 26.50 5.26
CA ALA A 166 -13.25 27.34 4.23
C ALA A 166 -14.30 26.49 3.52
N LYS A 167 -15.57 26.77 3.82
CA LYS A 167 -16.76 26.11 3.29
C LYS A 167 -16.67 26.00 1.76
N LYS A 168 -16.10 24.90 1.27
CA LYS A 168 -16.23 24.48 -0.13
C LYS A 168 -17.73 24.42 -0.40
N LYS A 169 -18.17 24.96 -1.55
CA LYS A 169 -19.55 24.81 -2.04
C LYS A 169 -19.92 23.34 -1.85
N ARG A 170 -20.92 23.07 -1.01
CA ARG A 170 -21.38 21.70 -0.76
C ARG A 170 -21.87 21.16 -2.09
N ASP A 171 -21.09 20.23 -2.64
CA ASP A 171 -21.58 19.32 -3.65
C ASP A 171 -22.77 18.59 -3.02
N ASN A 172 -23.98 18.78 -3.55
CA ASN A 172 -25.21 18.20 -2.99
C ASN A 172 -25.35 16.71 -3.33
N ARG A 173 -24.37 16.12 -4.02
CA ARG A 173 -24.33 14.69 -4.31
C ARG A 173 -24.01 13.89 -3.06
N ARG A 174 -24.58 12.69 -2.98
CA ARG A 174 -24.22 11.69 -1.97
C ARG A 174 -22.84 11.14 -2.30
N VAL A 175 -21.92 11.19 -1.34
CA VAL A 175 -20.53 10.79 -1.52
C VAL A 175 -20.35 9.36 -1.03
N VAL A 176 -19.98 8.45 -1.94
CA VAL A 176 -19.69 7.06 -1.62
C VAL A 176 -18.18 6.84 -1.71
N ALA A 177 -17.54 6.48 -0.61
CA ALA A 177 -16.16 6.05 -0.59
C ALA A 177 -16.11 4.52 -0.77
N LEU A 178 -15.46 4.06 -1.83
CA LEU A 178 -15.18 2.65 -2.07
C LEU A 178 -13.72 2.37 -1.73
N ASP A 179 -13.53 1.40 -0.85
CA ASP A 179 -12.22 0.93 -0.46
C ASP A 179 -11.90 -0.40 -1.14
N ALA A 180 -10.92 -0.39 -2.03
CA ALA A 180 -10.41 -1.60 -2.66
C ALA A 180 -9.40 -2.26 -1.70
N GLY A 181 -9.82 -3.34 -1.01
CA GLY A 181 -9.01 -4.06 -0.03
C GLY A 181 -7.62 -4.44 -0.56
N HIS A 182 -6.63 -4.48 0.34
CA HIS A 182 -5.22 -4.80 0.03
C HIS A 182 -4.58 -3.84 -0.99
N GLY A 183 -3.56 -4.29 -1.73
CA GLY A 183 -2.87 -3.53 -2.77
C GLY A 183 -1.35 -3.50 -2.58
N GLY A 184 -0.61 -3.36 -3.68
CA GLY A 184 0.85 -3.28 -3.68
C GLY A 184 1.48 -4.53 -3.06
N VAL A 185 2.27 -4.34 -2.00
CA VAL A 185 2.93 -5.40 -1.23
C VAL A 185 1.98 -6.36 -0.50
N ASP A 186 0.72 -5.97 -0.29
CA ASP A 186 -0.29 -6.82 0.31
C ASP A 186 -1.15 -7.48 -0.79
N PRO A 187 -0.96 -8.78 -1.08
CA PRO A 187 -1.74 -9.47 -2.11
C PRO A 187 -3.18 -9.79 -1.69
N GLY A 188 -3.49 -9.74 -0.39
CA GLY A 188 -4.68 -10.40 0.17
C GLY A 188 -4.64 -11.92 0.00
N ALA A 189 -5.82 -12.55 -0.04
CA ALA A 189 -5.95 -13.96 -0.35
C ALA A 189 -5.46 -14.31 -1.77
N ILE A 190 -4.89 -15.51 -1.91
CA ILE A 190 -4.43 -16.03 -3.19
C ILE A 190 -5.28 -17.25 -3.52
N SER A 191 -5.95 -17.24 -4.67
CA SER A 191 -6.78 -18.36 -5.11
C SER A 191 -5.92 -19.58 -5.51
N VAL A 192 -6.55 -20.75 -5.61
CA VAL A 192 -5.89 -21.98 -6.10
C VAL A 192 -5.34 -21.81 -7.53
N SER A 193 -5.95 -20.94 -8.33
CA SER A 193 -5.50 -20.62 -9.69
C SER A 193 -4.43 -19.51 -9.74
N GLY A 194 -3.96 -19.00 -8.59
CA GLY A 194 -2.95 -17.95 -8.51
C GLY A 194 -3.49 -16.53 -8.67
N THR A 195 -4.79 -16.32 -8.56
CA THR A 195 -5.40 -14.98 -8.62
C THR A 195 -5.30 -14.27 -7.27
N TYR A 196 -4.81 -13.04 -7.28
CA TYR A 196 -4.69 -12.21 -6.07
C TYR A 196 -5.96 -11.44 -5.76
N GLU A 197 -6.38 -11.44 -4.50
CA GLU A 197 -7.54 -10.70 -3.99
C GLU A 197 -7.45 -9.21 -4.33
N LYS A 198 -6.28 -8.59 -4.16
CA LYS A 198 -6.07 -7.17 -4.46
C LYS A 198 -6.46 -6.73 -5.88
N HIS A 199 -6.39 -7.63 -6.86
CA HIS A 199 -6.78 -7.35 -8.24
C HIS A 199 -8.31 -7.45 -8.42
N ILE A 200 -8.94 -8.41 -7.73
CA ILE A 200 -10.39 -8.60 -7.75
C ILE A 200 -11.08 -7.40 -7.09
N THR A 201 -10.58 -6.99 -5.92
CA THR A 201 -11.15 -5.86 -5.17
C THR A 201 -11.02 -4.54 -5.93
N LEU A 202 -9.87 -4.29 -6.59
CA LEU A 202 -9.67 -3.12 -7.44
C LEU A 202 -10.63 -3.11 -8.64
N ALA A 203 -10.72 -4.23 -9.36
CA ALA A 203 -11.62 -4.35 -10.51
C ALA A 203 -13.08 -4.13 -10.10
N MET A 204 -13.49 -4.69 -8.96
CA MET A 204 -14.84 -4.50 -8.42
C MET A 204 -15.08 -3.04 -8.02
N ALA A 205 -14.14 -2.39 -7.33
CA ALA A 205 -14.27 -0.97 -6.94
C ALA A 205 -14.43 -0.05 -8.16
N LEU A 206 -13.63 -0.28 -9.22
CA LEU A 206 -13.70 0.47 -10.47
C LEU A 206 -15.04 0.25 -11.19
N GLU A 207 -15.55 -0.97 -11.22
CA GLU A 207 -16.84 -1.28 -11.84
C GLU A 207 -18.01 -0.69 -11.04
N VAL A 208 -18.01 -0.80 -9.71
CA VAL A 208 -19.03 -0.20 -8.84
C VAL A 208 -19.02 1.32 -9.00
N LYS A 209 -17.85 1.94 -9.02
CA LYS A 209 -17.71 3.38 -9.32
C LYS A 209 -18.36 3.73 -10.66
N ARG A 210 -17.99 3.01 -11.72
CA ARG A 210 -18.51 3.25 -13.08
C ARG A 210 -20.03 3.13 -13.14
N GLN A 211 -20.63 2.23 -12.37
CA GLN A 211 -22.09 2.04 -12.34
C GLN A 211 -22.80 3.12 -11.51
N LEU A 212 -22.28 3.46 -10.32
CA LEU A 212 -22.85 4.49 -9.45
C LEU A 212 -22.78 5.88 -10.08
N GLU A 213 -21.67 6.21 -10.76
CA GLU A 213 -21.49 7.52 -11.40
C GLU A 213 -22.34 7.72 -12.67
N LYS A 214 -23.11 6.72 -13.10
CA LYS A 214 -24.17 6.92 -14.11
C LYS A 214 -25.32 7.75 -13.57
N ASP A 215 -25.56 7.71 -12.26
CA ASP A 215 -26.56 8.55 -11.61
C ASP A 215 -25.88 9.83 -11.10
N PRO A 216 -26.30 11.02 -11.60
CA PRO A 216 -25.67 12.29 -11.24
C PRO A 216 -25.85 12.67 -9.76
N HIS A 217 -26.68 11.96 -8.99
CA HIS A 217 -26.82 12.18 -7.55
C HIS A 217 -25.66 11.62 -6.72
N TYR A 218 -24.79 10.79 -7.30
CA TYR A 218 -23.66 10.19 -6.59
C TYR A 218 -22.32 10.78 -7.03
N ARG A 219 -21.39 10.83 -6.08
CA ARG A 219 -19.97 11.06 -6.31
C ARG A 219 -19.20 9.91 -5.66
N VAL A 220 -18.34 9.25 -6.42
CA VAL A 220 -17.57 8.11 -5.89
C VAL A 220 -16.11 8.48 -5.70
N VAL A 221 -15.60 8.21 -4.50
CA VAL A 221 -14.18 8.36 -4.17
C VAL A 221 -13.60 6.97 -3.94
N LEU A 222 -12.47 6.66 -4.57
CA LEU A 222 -11.75 5.43 -4.33
C LEU A 222 -10.65 5.68 -3.30
N THR A 223 -10.37 4.71 -2.43
CA THR A 223 -9.15 4.76 -1.60
C THR A 223 -7.91 4.61 -2.46
N ARG A 224 -7.93 3.69 -3.44
CA ARG A 224 -6.93 3.51 -4.49
C ARG A 224 -7.59 3.20 -5.84
N ASP A 225 -6.97 3.66 -6.91
CA ASP A 225 -7.33 3.36 -8.30
C ASP A 225 -6.23 2.60 -9.06
N ASP A 226 -5.14 2.26 -8.37
CA ASP A 226 -4.01 1.46 -8.87
C ASP A 226 -3.56 0.41 -7.83
N ASP A 227 -2.56 -0.41 -8.18
CA ASP A 227 -1.98 -1.46 -7.34
C ASP A 227 -0.98 -0.90 -6.30
N VAL A 228 -1.49 -0.07 -5.40
CA VAL A 228 -0.73 0.54 -4.30
C VAL A 228 -1.23 0.08 -2.94
N PHE A 229 -0.34 -0.03 -1.97
CA PHE A 229 -0.71 -0.31 -0.59
C PHE A 229 -1.18 0.96 0.12
N ILE A 230 -2.31 0.91 0.82
CA ILE A 230 -2.81 1.98 1.68
C ILE A 230 -3.09 1.42 3.07
N ARG A 231 -2.63 2.11 4.12
CA ARG A 231 -2.85 1.70 5.51
C ARG A 231 -4.32 1.75 5.88
N LEU A 232 -4.76 0.86 6.77
CA LEU A 232 -6.17 0.81 7.20
C LEU A 232 -6.67 2.17 7.73
N ARG A 233 -5.84 2.89 8.49
CA ARG A 233 -6.18 4.24 9.00
C ARG A 233 -6.28 5.29 7.89
N ASP A 234 -5.40 5.23 6.89
CA ASP A 234 -5.38 6.20 5.79
C ASP A 234 -6.61 6.03 4.88
N ARG A 235 -7.09 4.79 4.69
CA ARG A 235 -8.34 4.49 3.96
C ARG A 235 -9.54 5.22 4.57
N VAL A 236 -9.66 5.16 5.90
CA VAL A 236 -10.70 5.89 6.65
C VAL A 236 -10.48 7.40 6.56
N GLY A 237 -9.23 7.85 6.58
CA GLY A 237 -8.86 9.26 6.39
C GLY A 237 -9.35 9.82 5.05
N ILE A 238 -9.12 9.11 3.95
CA ILE A 238 -9.59 9.50 2.60
C ILE A 238 -11.11 9.68 2.58
N ALA A 239 -11.85 8.74 3.16
CA ALA A 239 -13.31 8.81 3.22
C ALA A 239 -13.80 10.01 4.05
N ARG A 240 -13.17 10.28 5.18
CA ARG A 240 -13.49 11.43 6.04
C ARG A 240 -13.17 12.76 5.37
N GLU A 241 -12.01 12.89 4.73
CA GLU A 241 -11.60 14.10 4.01
C GLU A 241 -12.51 14.38 2.81
N ALA A 242 -12.97 13.33 2.13
CA ALA A 242 -13.95 13.43 1.06
C ALA A 242 -15.35 13.84 1.55
N GLY A 243 -15.64 13.74 2.85
CA GLY A 243 -16.98 13.91 3.41
C GLY A 243 -17.92 12.82 2.95
N ALA A 244 -17.47 11.55 2.94
CA ALA A 244 -18.26 10.41 2.51
C ALA A 244 -19.49 10.19 3.41
N ASP A 245 -20.65 10.01 2.79
CA ASP A 245 -21.90 9.61 3.45
C ASP A 245 -21.97 8.09 3.67
N LEU A 246 -21.26 7.33 2.83
CA LEU A 246 -21.15 5.88 2.91
C LEU A 246 -19.71 5.44 2.62
N PHE A 247 -19.19 4.54 3.44
CA PHE A 247 -17.92 3.86 3.21
C PHE A 247 -18.18 2.37 3.00
N VAL A 248 -17.68 1.82 1.90
CA VAL A 248 -17.80 0.39 1.57
C VAL A 248 -16.42 -0.17 1.30
N SER A 249 -15.95 -1.10 2.14
CA SER A 249 -14.76 -1.88 1.84
C SER A 249 -15.12 -3.14 1.07
N LEU A 250 -14.38 -3.40 -0.01
CA LEU A 250 -14.55 -4.53 -0.91
C LEU A 250 -13.40 -5.52 -0.71
N HIS A 251 -13.75 -6.76 -0.38
CA HIS A 251 -12.84 -7.89 -0.17
C HIS A 251 -13.31 -9.12 -0.94
N ALA A 252 -12.38 -10.00 -1.28
CA ALA A 252 -12.63 -11.30 -1.93
C ALA A 252 -11.88 -12.39 -1.15
N ASP A 253 -12.29 -12.53 0.11
CA ASP A 253 -11.62 -13.33 1.13
C ASP A 253 -11.58 -14.83 0.85
N SER A 254 -10.65 -15.50 1.53
CA SER A 254 -10.59 -16.95 1.60
C SER A 254 -10.80 -17.44 3.03
N ILE A 255 -11.74 -18.38 3.18
CA ILE A 255 -11.99 -19.13 4.41
C ILE A 255 -11.52 -20.58 4.24
N GLY A 256 -11.10 -21.22 5.33
CA GLY A 256 -10.45 -22.55 5.30
C GLY A 256 -11.31 -23.71 4.82
N SER A 257 -12.60 -23.49 4.54
CA SER A 257 -13.53 -24.48 4.02
C SER A 257 -13.91 -24.17 2.58
N ARG A 258 -13.58 -25.09 1.65
CA ARG A 258 -13.97 -25.00 0.23
C ARG A 258 -15.47 -25.12 -0.01
N LEU A 259 -16.25 -25.48 1.01
CA LEU A 259 -17.70 -25.66 0.93
C LEU A 259 -18.48 -24.36 1.11
N VAL A 260 -17.84 -23.33 1.67
CA VAL A 260 -18.50 -22.04 1.94
C VAL A 260 -18.22 -21.11 0.76
N ARG A 261 -19.30 -20.63 0.13
CA ARG A 261 -19.27 -19.76 -1.04
C ARG A 261 -20.47 -18.82 -1.00
N GLY A 262 -20.33 -17.65 -1.61
CA GLY A 262 -21.38 -16.65 -1.70
C GLY A 262 -20.89 -15.27 -1.27
N ALA A 263 -21.68 -14.24 -1.57
CA ALA A 263 -21.41 -12.90 -1.09
C ALA A 263 -21.82 -12.76 0.38
N SER A 264 -20.99 -12.08 1.16
CA SER A 264 -21.27 -11.72 2.56
C SER A 264 -21.09 -10.22 2.75
N VAL A 265 -21.83 -9.66 3.70
CA VAL A 265 -21.71 -8.25 4.10
C VAL A 265 -21.43 -8.21 5.59
N TYR A 266 -20.35 -7.54 5.98
CA TYR A 266 -19.96 -7.34 7.37
C TYR A 266 -20.21 -5.89 7.77
N THR A 267 -20.55 -5.70 9.04
CA THR A 267 -20.65 -4.37 9.65
C THR A 267 -19.79 -4.35 10.91
N LEU A 268 -19.34 -3.16 11.30
CA LEU A 268 -18.61 -3.01 12.56
C LEU A 268 -19.53 -3.42 13.72
N SER A 269 -19.01 -4.29 14.60
CA SER A 269 -19.69 -4.71 15.83
C SER A 269 -18.68 -4.73 16.99
N GLU A 270 -19.13 -4.42 18.20
CA GLU A 270 -18.33 -4.60 19.42
C GLU A 270 -18.11 -6.09 19.74
N GLN A 271 -18.97 -6.98 19.25
CA GLN A 271 -18.86 -8.44 19.37
C GLN A 271 -19.01 -9.08 17.99
N ALA A 272 -18.08 -9.93 17.58
CA ALA A 272 -18.19 -10.66 16.32
C ALA A 272 -19.45 -11.54 16.31
N SER A 273 -20.13 -11.62 15.16
CA SER A 273 -21.37 -12.40 15.00
C SER A 273 -21.13 -13.90 15.16
N ASP A 274 -19.93 -14.36 14.80
CA ASP A 274 -19.50 -15.74 14.79
C ASP A 274 -17.95 -15.80 14.76
N LYS A 275 -17.41 -17.00 14.95
CA LYS A 275 -15.96 -17.21 15.04
C LYS A 275 -15.26 -16.95 13.71
N GLU A 276 -15.95 -17.18 12.61
CA GLU A 276 -15.46 -16.98 11.26
C GLU A 276 -15.30 -15.48 10.96
N ALA A 277 -16.27 -14.66 11.34
CA ALA A 277 -16.22 -13.20 11.26
C ALA A 277 -15.12 -12.62 12.17
N GLU A 278 -14.94 -13.18 13.37
CA GLU A 278 -13.84 -12.79 14.26
C GLU A 278 -12.47 -13.10 13.63
N ALA A 279 -12.29 -14.33 13.14
CA ALA A 279 -11.05 -14.76 12.49
C ALA A 279 -10.75 -13.91 11.25
N LEU A 280 -11.79 -13.56 10.48
CA LEU A 280 -11.68 -12.68 9.33
C LEU A 280 -11.24 -11.26 9.74
N ALA A 281 -11.89 -10.66 10.74
CA ALA A 281 -11.51 -9.34 11.23
C ALA A 281 -10.06 -9.31 11.74
N VAL A 282 -9.61 -10.36 12.43
CA VAL A 282 -8.21 -10.49 12.87
C VAL A 282 -7.25 -10.62 11.68
N LYS A 283 -7.63 -11.32 10.61
CA LYS A 283 -6.84 -11.43 9.38
C LYS A 283 -6.72 -10.07 8.68
N GLU A 284 -7.83 -9.38 8.48
CA GLU A 284 -7.86 -8.09 7.77
C GLU A 284 -7.12 -6.98 8.53
N ASN A 285 -7.22 -6.95 9.85
CA ASN A 285 -6.46 -6.02 10.69
C ASN A 285 -4.94 -6.26 10.63
N LYS A 286 -4.47 -7.40 10.13
CA LYS A 286 -3.04 -7.69 9.93
C LYS A 286 -2.51 -7.18 8.59
N ALA A 287 -3.32 -6.59 7.72
CA ALA A 287 -2.85 -6.00 6.45
C ALA A 287 -1.74 -4.95 6.67
N ASP A 288 -1.90 -4.08 7.68
CA ASP A 288 -0.90 -3.08 8.05
C ASP A 288 0.39 -3.73 8.58
N VAL A 289 0.24 -4.83 9.33
CA VAL A 289 1.37 -5.66 9.75
C VAL A 289 2.07 -6.13 8.49
N ILE A 290 1.40 -6.82 7.58
CA ILE A 290 1.96 -7.41 6.36
C ILE A 290 2.81 -6.42 5.56
N ALA A 291 2.37 -5.18 5.41
CA ALA A 291 3.12 -4.15 4.70
C ALA A 291 4.38 -3.67 5.44
N GLY A 292 4.61 -4.11 6.67
CA GLY A 292 5.79 -3.80 7.44
C GLY A 292 5.64 -2.50 8.25
N ILE A 293 4.47 -2.29 8.87
CA ILE A 293 4.21 -1.11 9.70
C ILE A 293 3.98 -1.55 11.15
N ASP A 294 4.57 -0.82 12.09
CA ASP A 294 4.40 -1.06 13.53
C ASP A 294 2.97 -0.70 13.98
N LEU A 295 2.29 -1.63 14.63
CA LEU A 295 0.92 -1.45 15.16
C LEU A 295 0.89 -0.85 16.57
N SER A 296 2.06 -0.54 17.15
CA SER A 296 2.16 0.00 18.51
C SER A 296 1.54 1.39 18.69
N ASP A 297 1.23 2.11 17.61
CA ASP A 297 0.52 3.39 17.62
C ASP A 297 -0.99 3.22 17.93
N LYS A 298 -1.35 2.39 18.90
CA LYS A 298 -2.69 2.40 19.50
C LYS A 298 -2.80 3.65 20.36
N SER A 299 -3.25 4.76 19.77
CA SER A 299 -3.87 5.84 20.54
C SER A 299 -5.17 5.28 21.13
N ALA A 300 -5.06 4.61 22.27
CA ALA A 300 -6.13 4.60 23.23
C ALA A 300 -6.13 6.01 23.82
N ASP A 301 -7.19 6.79 23.62
CA ASP A 301 -7.67 7.65 24.71
C ASP A 301 -9.01 8.38 24.48
N VAL A 302 -9.76 8.34 25.59
CA VAL A 302 -10.80 9.24 26.10
C VAL A 302 -12.19 9.27 25.43
N SER A 303 -13.16 8.80 26.22
CA SER A 303 -14.60 8.82 26.03
C SER A 303 -15.18 10.22 25.84
N ASN A 304 -16.10 10.34 24.88
CA ASN A 304 -17.21 11.27 24.93
C ASN A 304 -18.47 10.46 24.64
N ILE A 305 -19.46 10.48 25.52
CA ILE A 305 -20.77 9.83 25.30
C ILE A 305 -21.35 10.20 23.92
N LEU A 306 -21.06 11.41 23.43
CA LEU A 306 -21.46 11.87 22.10
C LEU A 306 -20.78 11.13 20.94
N ILE A 307 -19.50 10.74 21.09
CA ILE A 307 -18.78 9.93 20.11
C ILE A 307 -19.38 8.52 20.09
N ASP A 308 -19.64 7.93 21.26
CA ASP A 308 -20.24 6.60 21.36
C ASP A 308 -21.67 6.59 20.78
N LEU A 309 -22.47 7.63 21.03
CA LEU A 309 -23.81 7.78 20.44
C LEU A 309 -23.74 7.96 18.92
N ALA A 310 -22.81 8.78 18.42
CA ALA A 310 -22.61 8.98 16.98
C ALA A 310 -22.12 7.69 16.29
N GLN A 311 -21.23 6.94 16.94
CA GLN A 311 -20.76 5.66 16.46
C GLN A 311 -21.87 4.61 16.45
N ARG A 312 -22.69 4.53 17.51
CA ARG A 312 -23.86 3.64 17.56
C ARG A 312 -24.88 3.96 16.48
N GLU A 313 -25.16 5.24 16.24
CA GLU A 313 -26.05 5.64 15.14
C GLU A 313 -25.47 5.25 13.78
N SER A 314 -24.17 5.47 13.57
CA SER A 314 -23.47 5.05 12.35
C SER A 314 -23.53 3.53 12.15
N MET A 315 -23.36 2.75 13.21
CA MET A 315 -23.50 1.29 13.19
C MET A 315 -24.93 0.85 12.84
N ASN A 316 -25.95 1.50 13.43
CA ASN A 316 -27.35 1.23 13.11
C ASN A 316 -27.65 1.51 11.62
N GLN A 317 -27.09 2.59 11.07
CA GLN A 317 -27.24 2.91 9.64
C GLN A 317 -26.50 1.90 8.76
N ALA A 318 -25.29 1.48 9.14
CA ALA A 318 -24.54 0.45 8.43
C ALA A 318 -25.31 -0.87 8.36
N VAL A 319 -25.96 -1.29 9.46
CA VAL A 319 -26.81 -2.49 9.48
C VAL A 319 -27.97 -2.39 8.49
N ARG A 320 -28.65 -1.24 8.40
CA ARG A 320 -29.75 -1.04 7.42
C ARG A 320 -29.26 -1.17 5.99
N VAL A 321 -28.12 -0.55 5.66
CA VAL A 321 -27.51 -0.65 4.32
C VAL A 321 -27.09 -2.08 4.03
N ALA A 322 -26.51 -2.79 5.01
CA ALA A 322 -26.13 -4.18 4.86
C ALA A 322 -27.33 -5.09 4.58
N SER A 323 -28.45 -4.92 5.29
CA SER A 323 -29.68 -5.68 5.02
C SER A 323 -30.20 -5.43 3.59
N LEU A 324 -30.24 -4.17 3.15
CA LEU A 324 -30.65 -3.82 1.78
C LEU A 324 -29.73 -4.46 0.73
N LEU A 325 -28.41 -4.45 0.96
CA LEU A 325 -27.46 -5.10 0.05
C LEU A 325 -27.71 -6.61 -0.03
N VAL A 326 -27.87 -7.29 1.10
CA VAL A 326 -28.13 -8.74 1.15
C VAL A 326 -29.43 -9.10 0.42
N ASP A 327 -30.50 -8.35 0.64
CA ASP A 327 -31.80 -8.61 0.01
C ASP A 327 -31.75 -8.42 -1.52
N ASN A 328 -31.05 -7.40 -2.00
CA ASN A 328 -30.84 -7.18 -3.44
C ASN A 328 -29.94 -8.25 -4.08
N MET A 329 -28.92 -8.73 -3.35
CA MET A 329 -28.07 -9.82 -3.82
C MET A 329 -28.83 -11.15 -3.94
N ARG A 330 -29.76 -11.42 -3.02
CA ARG A 330 -30.61 -12.64 -3.05
C ARG A 330 -31.61 -12.66 -4.20
N THR A 331 -32.05 -11.50 -4.65
CA THR A 331 -33.08 -11.37 -5.69
C THR A 331 -32.50 -11.32 -7.11
N THR A 332 -31.20 -11.05 -7.23
CA THR A 332 -30.52 -10.88 -8.52
C THR A 332 -29.60 -12.06 -8.88
N GLY A 333 -29.29 -12.95 -7.93
CA GLY A 333 -28.51 -14.18 -8.12
C GLY A 333 -29.38 -15.42 -8.28
#